data_AF-M7XI44-F1
#
_entry.id   AF-M7XI44-F1
#
_cell.length_a   1.000
_cell.length_b   1.000
_cell.length_c   1.000
_cell.angle_alpha   90.00
_cell.angle_beta   90.00
_cell.angle_gamma   90.00
#
_symmetry.space_group_name_H-M   'P 1'
#
loop_
_entity.id
_entity.type
_entity.pdbx_description
1 polymer ?
#
loop_
_entity_poly.entity_id
_entity_poly.type
_entity_poly.pdbx_seq_one_letter_code
_entity_poly.pdbx_strand_id
1 'polypeptide(L)' 'MNGVNKVGIPDLIILQQTIDEKISLFTFDKHFSLMKGHLEFELISSRFF' A
#
# COMPACT_ATOMS: atom_id res chain seq x y z
N MET A 1 -8.56 -16.82 -5.00
CA MET A 1 -7.46 -16.00 -5.58
C MET A 1 -6.72 -15.36 -4.41
N ASN A 2 -5.61 -15.95 -4.01
CA ASN A 2 -4.79 -15.50 -2.87
C ASN A 2 -3.58 -14.76 -3.45
N GLY A 3 -3.51 -13.44 -3.28
CA GLY A 3 -2.41 -12.60 -3.79
C GLY A 3 -2.83 -11.17 -4.11
N VAL A 4 -1.86 -10.30 -4.39
CA VAL A 4 -2.03 -8.92 -4.86
C VAL A 4 -2.51 -8.94 -6.32
N ASN A 5 -3.81 -9.09 -6.55
CA ASN A 5 -4.42 -9.12 -7.89
C ASN A 5 -5.32 -7.91 -8.10
N LYS A 6 -5.42 -7.42 -9.35
CA LYS A 6 -6.27 -6.28 -9.75
C LYS A 6 -5.94 -4.95 -9.04
N VAL A 7 -4.66 -4.74 -8.72
CA VAL A 7 -4.18 -3.43 -8.22
C VAL A 7 -4.21 -2.42 -9.37
N GLY A 8 -4.73 -1.22 -9.09
CA GLY A 8 -4.79 -0.17 -10.09
C GLY A 8 -3.41 0.43 -10.34
N ILE A 9 -3.16 0.91 -11.57
CA ILE A 9 -1.98 1.74 -11.84
C ILE A 9 -1.87 2.93 -10.86
N PRO A 10 -2.96 3.63 -10.48
CA PRO A 10 -2.88 4.68 -9.48
C PRO A 10 -2.33 4.22 -8.13
N ASP A 11 -2.71 3.01 -7.66
CA ASP A 11 -2.22 2.45 -6.39
C ASP A 11 -0.71 2.23 -6.44
N LEU A 12 -0.20 1.76 -7.60
CA LEU A 12 1.24 1.58 -7.81
C LEU A 12 2.00 2.90 -7.82
N ILE A 13 1.44 3.94 -8.45
CA ILE A 13 2.06 5.28 -8.48
C ILE A 13 2.13 5.86 -7.06
N ILE A 14 1.06 5.77 -6.29
CA ILE A 14 1.02 6.24 -4.89
C ILE A 14 2.05 5.49 -4.04
N LEU A 15 2.12 4.17 -4.20
CA LEU A 15 3.07 3.34 -3.46
C LEU A 15 4.52 3.69 -3.81
N GLN A 16 4.84 3.85 -5.10
CA GLN A 16 6.17 4.21 -5.56
C GLN A 16 6.61 5.55 -4.98
N GLN A 17 5.74 6.58 -5.04
CA GLN A 17 6.02 7.88 -4.45
C GLN A 17 6.23 7.81 -2.93
N THR A 18 5.45 6.97 -2.24
CA THR A 18 5.59 6.75 -0.79
C THR A 18 6.97 6.21 -0.44
N ILE A 19 7.45 5.22 -1.20
CA ILE A 19 8.75 4.59 -1.01
C ILE A 19 9.88 5.58 -1.32
N ASP A 20 9.81 6.26 -2.47
CA ASP A 20 10.86 7.15 -2.95
C ASP A 20 11.05 8.36 -2.02
N GLU A 21 9.95 8.94 -1.55
CA GLU A 21 9.97 10.09 -0.62
C GLU A 21 10.08 9.69 0.85
N LYS A 22 10.07 8.39 1.16
CA LYS A 22 10.14 7.84 2.53
C LYS A 22 9.07 8.41 3.47
N ILE A 23 7.85 8.54 2.97
CA ILE A 23 6.70 9.03 3.74
C ILE A 23 5.79 7.88 4.18
N SER A 24 4.97 8.10 5.19
CA SER A 24 3.98 7.12 5.65
C SER A 24 2.71 7.17 4.78
N LEU A 25 2.20 6.01 4.39
CA LEU A 25 0.94 5.90 3.63
C LEU A 25 -0.22 5.60 4.58
N PHE A 26 -1.21 6.49 4.66
CA PHE A 26 -2.49 6.22 5.31
C PHE A 26 -3.53 5.75 4.29
N THR A 27 -4.28 4.68 4.58
CA THR A 27 -5.29 4.17 3.65
C THR A 27 -6.43 3.37 4.29
N PHE A 28 -7.58 3.39 3.61
CA PHE A 28 -8.71 2.48 3.83
C PHE A 28 -8.73 1.31 2.84
N ASP A 29 -7.86 1.32 1.83
CA ASP A 29 -7.81 0.29 0.79
C ASP A 29 -6.95 -0.91 1.24
N LYS A 30 -7.56 -2.09 1.18
CA LYS A 30 -6.91 -3.37 1.47
C LYS A 30 -5.75 -3.70 0.53
N HIS A 31 -5.69 -3.15 -0.69
CA HIS A 31 -4.63 -3.42 -1.65
C HIS A 31 -3.26 -3.05 -1.08
N PHE A 32 -3.12 -1.89 -0.44
CA PHE A 32 -1.85 -1.50 0.19
C PHE A 32 -1.49 -2.39 1.38
N SER A 33 -2.49 -2.87 2.14
CA SER A 33 -2.24 -3.85 3.21
C SER A 33 -1.71 -5.17 2.66
N LEU A 34 -2.18 -5.61 1.48
CA LEU A 34 -1.65 -6.80 0.80
C LEU A 34 -0.24 -6.54 0.25
N MET A 35 0.00 -5.36 -0.35
CA MET A 35 1.32 -4.99 -0.88
C MET A 35 2.40 -4.86 0.21
N LYS A 36 2.03 -4.47 1.43
CA LYS A 36 2.93 -4.44 2.60
C LYS A 36 3.51 -5.81 2.96
N GLY A 37 2.86 -6.90 2.56
CA GLY A 37 3.40 -8.26 2.69
C GLY A 37 4.52 -8.59 1.68
N HIS A 38 4.72 -7.76 0.66
CA HIS A 38 5.70 -7.97 -0.41
C HIS A 38 6.76 -6.85 -0.49
N LEU A 39 6.47 -5.66 0.03
CA LEU A 39 7.30 -4.47 -0.11
C LEU A 39 7.47 -3.76 1.24
N GLU A 40 8.63 -3.14 1.44
CA GLU A 40 8.92 -2.37 2.63
C GLU A 40 8.55 -0.89 2.44
N PHE A 41 7.53 -0.44 3.17
CA PHE A 41 7.15 0.96 3.30
C PHE A 41 6.33 1.16 4.58
N GLU A 42 6.23 2.38 5.11
CA GLU A 42 5.41 2.62 6.30
C GLU A 42 3.93 2.73 5.93
N LEU A 43 3.10 1.87 6.51
CA LEU A 43 1.66 1.82 6.24
C LEU A 43 0.86 2.00 7.53
N ILE A 44 -0.01 3.00 7.54
CA ILE A 44 -1.00 3.23 8.60
C ILE A 44 -2.37 2.88 8.02
N SER A 45 -2.97 1.81 8.52
CA SER A 45 -4.27 1.35 8.03
C SER A 45 -5.37 1.72 9.04
N SER A 46 -6.54 2.08 8.53
CA SER A 46 -7.73 2.35 9.36
C SER A 46 -8.15 1.19 10.24
N ARG A 47 -7.65 -0.03 10.01
CA ARG A 47 -7.91 -1.19 10.87
C ARG A 47 -7.32 -1.06 12.28
N PHE A 48 -6.47 -0.05 12.49
CA PHE A 48 -5.85 0.29 13.77
C PHE A 48 -6.54 1.46 14.50
N PHE A 49 -7.69 1.94 14.01
CA PHE A 49 -8.53 2.97 14.65
C PHE A 49 -9.98 2.48 14.85
#